data_AF-A0A7Y1ABE8-F1
#
_entry.id   AF-A0A7Y1ABE8-F1
#
_cell.length_a   1.000
_cell.length_b   1.000
_cell.length_c   1.000
_cell.angle_alpha   90.00
_cell.angle_beta   90.00
_cell.angle_gamma   90.00
#
_symmetry.space_group_name_H-M   'P 1'
#
loop_
_entity.id
_entity.type
_entity.pdbx_description
1 polymer ?
#
loop_
_entity_poly.entity_id
_entity_poly.type
_entity_poly.pdbx_seq_one_letter_code
_entity_poly.pdbx_strand_id
1 'polypeptide(L)'
;MPNDNRFPSGATIDQVKKDAKKLVKAQNIPLNQALDAAALKHGLALPWNRVNDWLGGQKGSAIASFTLPLDNGGKKIVNLTYEQPLIMVCGWVGCGKSTTALVLAGQVMAASKSKLFFVTSKPAGWPPVVWDTLSLDFPGRCFEVGDVHNLDLALFHPDAGDVVILDERFHGARDQSLQQLIEQARNWGVGLFVCKQGDPADMESGLTKSEFPDRGITLIVEGRGGFIRHGKHATFTATGFEQAEVSGAPGRISWTGQFSVTVSRPSTLENT
;
A
#
# COMPACT_ATOMS: atom_id res chain seq x y z
N MET A 1 -33.08 -0.28 7.06
CA MET A 1 -31.68 0.07 6.77
C MET A 1 -30.87 -0.13 8.05
N PRO A 2 -30.33 -1.31 8.36
CA PRO A 2 -29.64 -1.50 9.63
C PRO A 2 -28.16 -1.11 9.53
N ASN A 3 -27.80 -0.01 10.18
CA ASN A 3 -26.51 0.36 10.79
C ASN A 3 -25.25 -0.47 10.45
N ASP A 4 -24.63 -0.23 9.30
CA ASP A 4 -23.27 -0.75 8.99
C ASP A 4 -22.13 0.17 9.46
N ASN A 5 -22.42 1.37 9.97
CA ASN A 5 -21.40 2.31 10.48
C ASN A 5 -21.12 2.08 11.98
N ARG A 6 -20.63 0.89 12.35
CA ARG A 6 -20.23 0.57 13.73
C ARG A 6 -18.72 0.47 13.87
N PHE A 7 -18.22 0.91 15.02
CA PHE A 7 -16.81 0.75 15.41
C PHE A 7 -16.48 -0.74 15.58
N PRO A 8 -15.20 -1.15 15.52
CA PRO A 8 -14.77 -2.53 15.74
C PRO A 8 -15.27 -3.13 17.06
N SER A 9 -15.44 -2.30 18.10
CA SER A 9 -16.05 -2.72 19.36
C SER A 9 -17.58 -2.95 19.30
N GLY A 10 -18.21 -2.79 18.14
CA GLY A 10 -19.67 -2.82 17.93
C GLY A 10 -20.41 -1.54 18.35
N ALA A 11 -19.70 -0.50 18.80
CA ALA A 11 -20.28 0.77 19.24
C ALA A 11 -20.75 1.64 18.07
N THR A 12 -21.78 2.45 18.28
CA THR A 12 -22.23 3.44 17.28
C THR A 12 -21.49 4.78 17.43
N ILE A 13 -21.46 5.59 16.37
CA ILE A 13 -20.88 6.94 16.39
C ILE A 13 -21.42 7.77 17.57
N ASP A 14 -22.72 7.69 17.86
CA ASP A 14 -23.32 8.45 18.94
C ASP A 14 -22.90 7.97 20.33
N GLN A 15 -22.61 6.67 20.49
CA GLN A 15 -22.06 6.13 21.73
C GLN A 15 -20.62 6.64 21.93
N VAL A 16 -19.79 6.61 20.90
CA VAL A 16 -18.40 7.09 20.98
C VAL A 16 -18.35 8.60 21.23
N LYS A 17 -19.22 9.41 20.61
CA LYS A 17 -19.36 10.84 20.93
C LYS A 17 -19.76 11.10 22.38
N LYS A 18 -20.62 10.25 22.96
CA LYS A 18 -21.01 10.37 24.39
C LYS A 18 -19.83 10.04 25.30
N ASP A 19 -19.04 9.03 24.96
CA ASP A 19 -17.87 8.66 25.75
C ASP A 19 -16.74 9.69 25.64
N ALA A 20 -16.54 10.31 24.47
CA ALA A 20 -15.66 11.46 24.32
C ALA A 20 -16.08 12.63 25.23
N LYS A 21 -17.38 12.96 25.30
CA LYS A 21 -17.89 13.99 26.23
C LYS A 21 -17.66 13.64 27.71
N LYS A 22 -17.68 12.36 28.07
CA LYS A 22 -17.31 11.91 29.43
C LYS A 22 -15.82 12.05 29.68
N LEU A 23 -14.98 11.75 28.69
CA LEU A 23 -13.52 11.93 28.77
C LEU A 23 -13.14 13.41 28.92
N VAL A 24 -13.80 14.32 28.20
CA VAL A 24 -13.62 15.77 28.39
C VAL A 24 -13.85 16.15 29.86
N LYS A 25 -14.93 15.65 30.47
CA LYS A 25 -15.25 15.95 31.88
C LYS A 25 -14.30 15.31 32.88
N ALA A 26 -13.78 14.12 32.58
CA ALA A 26 -12.92 13.36 33.49
C ALA A 26 -11.45 13.80 33.44
N GLN A 27 -10.96 14.18 32.26
CA GLN A 27 -9.54 14.43 31.99
C GLN A 27 -9.23 15.88 31.62
N ASN A 28 -10.25 16.74 31.51
CA ASN A 28 -10.13 18.15 31.15
C ASN A 28 -9.34 18.39 29.83
N ILE A 29 -9.53 17.50 28.86
CA ILE A 29 -8.92 17.58 27.53
C ILE A 29 -9.88 18.22 26.50
N PRO A 30 -9.36 18.89 25.45
CA PRO A 30 -10.17 19.40 24.36
C PRO A 30 -11.02 18.33 23.69
N LEU A 31 -12.23 18.69 23.22
CA LEU A 31 -13.18 17.75 22.63
C LEU A 31 -12.62 16.97 21.44
N ASN A 32 -11.80 17.59 20.58
CA ASN A 32 -11.18 16.90 19.45
C ASN A 32 -10.24 15.78 19.90
N GLN A 33 -9.37 16.06 20.88
CA GLN A 33 -8.48 15.04 21.46
C GLN A 33 -9.26 13.94 22.20
N ALA A 34 -10.36 14.30 22.85
CA ALA A 34 -11.23 13.33 23.51
C ALA A 34 -11.95 12.41 22.51
N LEU A 35 -12.28 12.91 21.32
CA LEU A 35 -12.88 12.13 20.24
C LEU A 35 -11.87 11.15 19.62
N ASP A 36 -10.63 11.59 19.40
CA ASP A 36 -9.54 10.72 18.92
C ASP A 36 -9.25 9.60 19.95
N ALA A 37 -9.16 9.95 21.24
CA ALA A 37 -8.95 8.99 22.32
C ALA A 37 -10.12 8.02 22.48
N ALA A 38 -11.36 8.49 22.30
CA ALA A 38 -12.53 7.62 22.32
C ALA A 38 -12.56 6.67 21.12
N ALA A 39 -12.24 7.15 19.91
CA ALA A 39 -12.14 6.29 18.73
C ALA A 39 -11.09 5.18 18.93
N LEU A 40 -9.92 5.53 19.46
CA LEU A 40 -8.85 4.59 19.78
C LEU A 40 -9.32 3.51 20.77
N LYS A 41 -10.03 3.91 21.83
CA LYS A 41 -10.60 2.98 22.82
C LYS A 41 -11.61 1.99 22.22
N HIS A 42 -12.31 2.39 21.18
CA HIS A 42 -13.27 1.56 20.45
C HIS A 42 -12.65 0.76 19.29
N GLY A 43 -11.31 0.71 19.22
CA GLY A 43 -10.54 -0.12 18.29
C GLY A 43 -10.20 0.58 16.97
N LEU A 44 -10.39 1.90 16.86
CA LEU A 44 -10.05 2.69 15.68
C LEU A 44 -8.95 3.69 16.02
N ALA A 45 -7.71 3.40 15.64
CA ALA A 45 -6.57 4.31 15.81
C ALA A 45 -6.56 5.48 14.78
N LEU A 46 -7.74 6.00 14.46
CA LEU A 46 -7.96 7.04 13.44
C LEU A 46 -8.31 8.38 14.10
N PRO A 47 -7.82 9.50 13.54
CA PRO A 47 -8.34 10.82 13.89
C PRO A 47 -9.84 10.93 13.58
N TRP A 48 -10.59 11.60 14.46
CA TRP A 48 -12.05 11.64 14.42
C TRP A 48 -12.63 12.14 13.10
N ASN A 49 -11.91 13.04 12.41
CA ASN A 49 -12.31 13.57 11.10
C ASN A 49 -12.38 12.50 10.01
N ARG A 50 -11.67 11.37 10.15
CA ARG A 50 -11.65 10.25 9.19
C ARG A 50 -12.53 9.07 9.60
N VAL A 51 -13.08 9.09 10.82
CA VAL A 51 -13.90 8.00 11.36
C VAL A 51 -15.18 7.80 10.53
N ASN A 52 -15.83 8.87 10.09
CA ASN A 52 -17.03 8.75 9.25
C ASN A 52 -16.72 8.15 7.88
N ASP A 53 -15.57 8.51 7.29
CA ASP A 53 -15.13 7.97 6.00
C ASP A 53 -14.75 6.50 6.13
N TRP A 54 -14.11 6.11 7.23
CA TRP A 54 -13.81 4.70 7.52
C TRP A 54 -15.08 3.88 7.75
N LEU A 55 -16.05 4.44 8.47
CA LEU A 55 -17.33 3.77 8.73
C LEU A 55 -18.25 3.73 7.51
N GLY A 56 -18.20 4.76 6.67
CA GLY A 56 -19.00 4.90 5.44
C GLY A 56 -18.37 4.24 4.22
N GLY A 57 -17.05 4.07 4.22
CA GLY A 57 -16.31 3.24 3.28
C GLY A 57 -16.61 1.78 3.60
N GLN A 58 -17.60 1.23 2.90
CA GLN A 58 -18.04 -0.16 3.05
C GLN A 58 -16.86 -1.10 3.27
N LYS A 59 -16.93 -1.94 4.32
CA LYS A 59 -16.08 -3.12 4.46
C LYS A 59 -16.02 -3.84 3.10
N GLY A 60 -14.82 -3.99 2.56
CA GLY A 60 -14.58 -4.62 1.26
C GLY A 60 -14.52 -3.69 0.04
N SER A 61 -14.75 -2.38 0.18
CA SER A 61 -14.47 -1.44 -0.91
C SER A 61 -12.96 -1.36 -1.16
N ALA A 62 -12.54 -1.50 -2.41
CA ALA A 62 -11.14 -1.44 -2.78
C ALA A 62 -10.62 0.01 -2.67
N ILE A 63 -9.57 0.21 -1.87
CA ILE A 63 -8.75 1.43 -1.86
C ILE A 63 -8.07 1.58 -3.22
N ALA A 64 -7.54 0.47 -3.72
CA ALA A 64 -6.86 0.41 -5.01
C ALA A 64 -7.01 -0.99 -5.60
N SER A 65 -7.22 -1.05 -6.92
CA SER A 65 -7.30 -2.30 -7.66
C SER A 65 -6.28 -2.28 -8.78
N PHE A 66 -5.56 -3.37 -8.97
CA PHE A 66 -4.66 -3.55 -10.09
C PHE A 66 -4.78 -4.95 -10.64
N THR A 67 -4.34 -5.11 -11.88
CA THR A 67 -4.42 -6.35 -12.63
C THR A 67 -3.02 -6.91 -12.86
N LEU A 68 -2.82 -8.14 -12.42
CA LEU A 68 -1.67 -8.95 -12.74
C LEU A 68 -1.99 -9.81 -13.98
N PRO A 69 -1.27 -9.63 -15.09
CA PRO A 69 -1.35 -10.57 -16.21
C PRO A 69 -0.80 -11.93 -15.77
N LEU A 70 -1.48 -13.02 -16.10
CA LEU A 70 -1.05 -14.38 -15.77
C LEU A 70 -0.37 -15.04 -16.98
N ASP A 71 0.53 -16.00 -16.72
CA ASP A 71 1.31 -16.67 -17.78
C ASP A 71 0.44 -17.44 -18.79
N ASN A 72 -0.77 -17.81 -18.39
CA ASN A 72 -1.76 -18.46 -19.26
C ASN A 72 -2.57 -17.46 -20.13
N GLY A 73 -2.19 -16.18 -20.17
CA GLY A 73 -2.91 -15.13 -20.86
C GLY A 73 -4.14 -14.60 -20.11
N GLY A 74 -4.44 -15.16 -18.94
CA GLY A 74 -5.46 -14.68 -18.02
C GLY A 74 -5.06 -13.39 -17.29
N LYS A 75 -5.96 -12.89 -16.46
CA LYS A 75 -5.74 -11.70 -15.64
C LYS A 75 -6.25 -11.95 -14.22
N LYS A 76 -5.46 -11.61 -13.22
CA LYS A 76 -5.84 -11.64 -11.80
C LYS A 76 -6.00 -10.21 -11.31
N ILE A 77 -7.20 -9.85 -10.86
CA ILE A 77 -7.44 -8.57 -10.20
C ILE A 77 -7.09 -8.74 -8.72
N VAL A 78 -6.29 -7.82 -8.22
CA VAL A 78 -5.85 -7.76 -6.83
C VAL A 78 -6.35 -6.43 -6.26
N ASN A 79 -7.00 -6.51 -5.10
CA ASN A 79 -7.60 -5.36 -4.43
C ASN A 79 -6.88 -5.10 -3.11
N LEU A 80 -6.41 -3.87 -2.92
CA LEU A 80 -6.10 -3.34 -1.60
C LEU A 80 -7.39 -2.83 -0.99
N THR A 81 -7.65 -3.19 0.26
CA THR A 81 -8.84 -2.76 1.00
C THR A 81 -8.42 -2.12 2.32
N TYR A 82 -9.36 -1.52 3.05
CA TYR A 82 -9.08 -1.04 4.40
C TYR A 82 -8.65 -2.16 5.36
N GLU A 83 -9.12 -3.38 5.16
CA GLU A 83 -8.73 -4.53 5.98
C GLU A 83 -7.36 -5.06 5.56
N GLN A 84 -7.05 -5.03 4.27
CA GLN A 84 -5.79 -5.47 3.68
C GLN A 84 -5.19 -4.38 2.80
N PRO A 85 -4.63 -3.30 3.38
CA PRO A 85 -4.13 -2.16 2.60
C PRO A 85 -2.71 -2.36 2.10
N LEU A 86 -2.05 -3.46 2.47
CA LEU A 86 -0.64 -3.69 2.24
C LEU A 86 -0.41 -4.72 1.12
N ILE A 87 0.57 -4.41 0.26
CA ILE A 87 1.27 -5.37 -0.57
C ILE A 87 2.75 -5.41 -0.23
N MET A 88 3.27 -6.61 -0.02
CA MET A 88 4.71 -6.82 0.07
C MET A 88 5.25 -7.23 -1.29
N VAL A 89 6.22 -6.48 -1.81
CA VAL A 89 6.95 -6.79 -3.05
C VAL A 89 8.34 -7.27 -2.68
N CYS A 90 8.58 -8.57 -2.73
CA CYS A 90 9.82 -9.19 -2.24
C CYS A 90 10.71 -9.70 -3.36
N GLY A 91 12.01 -9.82 -3.11
CA GLY A 91 12.97 -10.43 -4.03
C GLY A 91 14.40 -9.89 -3.91
N TRP A 92 15.31 -10.47 -4.68
CA TRP A 92 16.74 -10.12 -4.67
C TRP A 92 17.04 -8.68 -5.14
N VAL A 93 18.24 -8.20 -4.83
CA VAL A 93 18.70 -6.89 -5.33
C VAL A 93 18.71 -6.91 -6.87
N GLY A 94 18.09 -5.91 -7.49
CA GLY A 94 18.03 -5.80 -8.95
C GLY A 94 16.99 -6.68 -9.63
N CYS A 95 16.15 -7.43 -8.90
CA CYS A 95 15.11 -8.28 -9.52
C CYS A 95 13.89 -7.51 -10.07
N GLY A 96 13.79 -6.20 -9.81
CA GLY A 96 12.72 -5.34 -10.32
C GLY A 96 11.61 -4.97 -9.34
N LYS A 97 11.75 -5.23 -8.02
CA LYS A 97 10.72 -4.89 -6.99
C LYS A 97 10.10 -3.51 -7.13
N SER A 98 10.94 -2.47 -7.13
CA SER A 98 10.47 -1.09 -7.19
C SER A 98 9.78 -0.78 -8.53
N THR A 99 10.28 -1.36 -9.62
CA THR A 99 9.62 -1.31 -10.93
C THR A 99 8.24 -1.96 -10.89
N THR A 100 8.12 -3.15 -10.30
CA THR A 100 6.84 -3.84 -10.12
C THR A 100 5.86 -2.95 -9.35
N ALA A 101 6.27 -2.41 -8.20
CA ALA A 101 5.42 -1.54 -7.39
C ALA A 101 4.98 -0.30 -8.17
N LEU A 102 5.89 0.35 -8.90
CA LEU A 102 5.58 1.52 -9.72
C LEU A 102 4.61 1.21 -10.86
N VAL A 103 4.81 0.09 -11.57
CA VAL A 103 3.90 -0.33 -12.65
C VAL A 103 2.50 -0.60 -12.11
N LEU A 104 2.38 -1.30 -10.98
CA LEU A 104 1.10 -1.58 -10.35
C LEU A 104 0.42 -0.30 -9.84
N ALA A 105 1.18 0.61 -9.22
CA ALA A 105 0.67 1.92 -8.85
C ALA A 105 0.19 2.73 -10.06
N GLY A 106 0.90 2.68 -11.18
CA GLY A 106 0.50 3.30 -12.43
C GLY A 106 -0.87 2.83 -12.93
N GLN A 107 -1.19 1.55 -12.77
CA GLN A 107 -2.53 1.03 -13.10
C GLN A 107 -3.63 1.66 -12.23
N VAL A 108 -3.36 1.80 -10.92
CA VAL A 108 -4.29 2.45 -9.99
C VAL A 108 -4.47 3.92 -10.40
N MET A 109 -3.38 4.64 -10.63
CA MET A 109 -3.39 6.04 -11.04
C MET A 109 -4.13 6.28 -12.36
N ALA A 110 -4.07 5.33 -13.30
CA ALA A 110 -4.81 5.42 -14.57
C ALA A 110 -6.32 5.19 -14.38
N ALA A 111 -6.71 4.38 -13.40
CA ALA A 111 -8.10 4.04 -13.12
C ALA A 111 -8.79 5.02 -12.15
N SER A 112 -8.03 5.83 -11.42
CA SER A 112 -8.54 6.68 -10.34
C SER A 112 -7.91 8.08 -10.33
N LYS A 113 -8.38 8.93 -9.41
CA LYS A 113 -7.77 10.24 -9.12
C LYS A 113 -6.64 10.17 -8.07
N SER A 114 -6.21 8.97 -7.69
CA SER A 114 -5.20 8.75 -6.65
C SER A 114 -3.90 9.48 -6.95
N LYS A 115 -3.23 9.92 -5.88
CA LYS A 115 -1.85 10.36 -5.86
C LYS A 115 -0.93 9.17 -5.56
N LEU A 116 0.31 9.28 -5.98
CA LEU A 116 1.38 8.33 -5.72
C LEU A 116 2.46 9.02 -4.89
N PHE A 117 2.66 8.53 -3.67
CA PHE A 117 3.76 8.92 -2.80
C PHE A 117 4.84 7.86 -2.86
N PHE A 118 6.01 8.24 -3.38
CA PHE A 118 7.14 7.34 -3.48
C PHE A 118 8.20 7.67 -2.43
N VAL A 119 8.21 6.85 -1.38
CA VAL A 119 9.12 6.94 -0.24
C VAL A 119 10.34 6.10 -0.54
N THR A 120 11.44 6.76 -0.87
CA THR A 120 12.66 6.12 -1.35
C THR A 120 13.88 7.02 -1.12
N SER A 121 15.01 6.40 -0.81
CA SER A 121 16.32 7.04 -0.77
C SER A 121 17.03 6.82 -2.11
N LYS A 122 16.53 7.43 -3.19
CA LYS A 122 17.05 7.19 -4.54
C LYS A 122 18.56 7.52 -4.61
N PRO A 123 19.46 6.54 -4.89
CA PRO A 123 20.80 6.89 -5.30
C PRO A 123 20.77 7.56 -6.68
N ALA A 124 21.77 8.39 -6.99
CA ALA A 124 21.91 8.98 -8.31
C ALA A 124 21.93 7.87 -9.40
N GLY A 125 21.06 7.98 -10.41
CA GLY A 125 20.93 7.01 -11.51
C GLY A 125 20.05 5.78 -11.23
N TRP A 126 19.35 5.74 -10.09
CA TRP A 126 18.28 4.77 -9.80
C TRP A 126 17.15 4.87 -10.83
N PRO A 127 16.53 3.77 -11.31
CA PRO A 127 15.84 3.67 -12.59
C PRO A 127 14.93 4.88 -12.81
N PRO A 128 15.42 5.86 -13.59
CA PRO A 128 14.71 7.12 -13.78
C PRO A 128 13.35 6.80 -14.38
N VAL A 129 13.28 5.77 -15.23
CA VAL A 129 12.34 5.88 -16.32
C VAL A 129 10.91 5.51 -16.00
N VAL A 130 10.63 4.50 -15.17
CA VAL A 130 9.22 4.23 -14.82
C VAL A 130 8.67 5.36 -13.95
N TRP A 131 9.48 5.88 -13.03
CA TRP A 131 9.11 7.04 -12.22
C TRP A 131 8.91 8.30 -13.07
N ASP A 132 9.85 8.58 -13.97
CA ASP A 132 9.82 9.76 -14.85
C ASP A 132 8.60 9.69 -15.78
N THR A 133 8.34 8.53 -16.38
CA THR A 133 7.14 8.32 -17.21
C THR A 133 5.87 8.55 -16.40
N LEU A 134 5.73 7.95 -15.21
CA LEU A 134 4.55 8.17 -14.36
C LEU A 134 4.39 9.63 -13.94
N SER A 135 5.50 10.30 -13.61
CA SER A 135 5.49 11.71 -13.20
C SER A 135 5.09 12.64 -14.34
N LEU A 136 5.44 12.28 -15.58
CA LEU A 136 5.04 13.00 -16.79
C LEU A 136 3.60 12.71 -17.20
N ASP A 137 3.18 11.44 -17.13
CA ASP A 137 1.82 11.02 -17.48
C ASP A 137 0.78 11.54 -16.48
N PHE A 138 1.18 11.73 -15.22
CA PHE A 138 0.31 12.15 -14.12
C PHE A 138 0.85 13.38 -13.37
N PRO A 139 0.92 14.54 -14.04
CA PRO A 139 1.50 15.75 -13.46
C PRO A 139 0.72 16.20 -12.23
N GLY A 140 1.45 16.56 -11.16
CA GLY A 140 0.87 16.98 -9.88
C GLY A 140 0.27 15.87 -9.03
N ARG A 141 0.39 14.59 -9.44
CA ARG A 141 -0.07 13.43 -8.66
C ARG A 141 1.05 12.50 -8.21
N CYS A 142 2.27 12.66 -8.70
CA CYS A 142 3.44 11.88 -8.30
C CYS A 142 4.34 12.71 -7.37
N PHE A 143 4.58 12.22 -6.15
CA PHE A 143 5.38 12.89 -5.14
C PHE A 143 6.53 12.00 -4.69
N GLU A 144 7.75 12.45 -4.91
CA GLU A 144 8.92 11.84 -4.29
C GLU A 144 9.07 12.39 -2.87
N VAL A 145 8.99 11.50 -1.88
CA VAL A 145 8.95 11.87 -0.46
C VAL A 145 10.36 11.87 0.17
N GLY A 146 11.29 11.07 -0.36
CA GLY A 146 12.63 10.89 0.21
C GLY A 146 12.67 9.85 1.34
N ASP A 147 13.72 9.93 2.15
CA ASP A 147 13.88 9.11 3.37
C ASP A 147 13.03 9.69 4.50
N VAL A 148 12.32 8.82 5.23
CA VAL A 148 11.43 9.19 6.34
C VAL A 148 11.70 8.32 7.57
N HIS A 149 11.82 8.98 8.72
CA HIS A 149 11.87 8.31 10.02
C HIS A 149 10.44 7.99 10.45
N ASN A 150 10.10 6.70 10.50
CA ASN A 150 8.71 6.23 10.51
C ASN A 150 7.98 6.68 9.23
N LEU A 151 7.08 5.86 8.69
CA LEU A 151 6.28 6.24 7.53
C LEU A 151 5.33 7.36 7.94
N ASP A 152 5.75 8.63 8.02
CA ASP A 152 4.86 9.76 8.31
C ASP A 152 4.73 10.69 7.09
N LEU A 153 3.53 10.69 6.52
CA LEU A 153 3.15 11.46 5.36
C LEU A 153 2.23 12.63 5.74
N ALA A 154 2.10 12.97 7.02
CA ALA A 154 1.23 14.06 7.47
C ALA A 154 1.49 15.38 6.73
N LEU A 155 2.76 15.69 6.44
CA LEU A 155 3.15 16.88 5.67
C LEU A 155 2.60 16.87 4.23
N PHE A 156 2.42 15.69 3.65
CA PHE A 156 1.95 15.49 2.28
C PHE A 156 0.43 15.35 2.17
N HIS A 157 -0.26 15.20 3.31
CA HIS A 157 -1.72 15.12 3.39
C HIS A 157 -2.32 14.08 2.42
N PRO A 158 -2.00 12.77 2.60
CA PRO A 158 -2.57 11.73 1.74
C PRO A 158 -4.09 11.64 1.92
N ASP A 159 -4.77 11.50 0.79
CA ASP A 159 -6.20 11.27 0.71
C ASP A 159 -6.50 9.76 0.70
N ALA A 160 -7.71 9.40 1.14
CA ALA A 160 -8.17 8.02 1.04
C ALA A 160 -8.21 7.59 -0.45
N GLY A 161 -7.68 6.41 -0.76
CA GLY A 161 -7.49 5.92 -2.12
C GLY A 161 -6.12 6.23 -2.72
N ASP A 162 -5.28 7.05 -2.07
CA ASP A 162 -3.92 7.29 -2.54
C ASP A 162 -3.04 6.04 -2.39
N VAL A 163 -1.96 5.99 -3.17
CA VAL A 163 -1.00 4.88 -3.16
C VAL A 163 0.34 5.36 -2.62
N VAL A 164 0.91 4.57 -1.72
CA VAL A 164 2.23 4.78 -1.12
C VAL A 164 3.12 3.62 -1.50
N ILE A 165 4.30 3.90 -2.04
CA ILE A 165 5.34 2.90 -2.24
C ILE A 165 6.49 3.22 -1.30
N LEU A 166 6.83 2.24 -0.45
CA LEU A 166 8.00 2.23 0.41
C LEU A 166 9.09 1.36 -0.23
N ASP A 167 10.18 1.96 -0.70
CA ASP A 167 11.34 1.21 -1.19
C ASP A 167 12.40 1.06 -0.10
N GLU A 168 12.51 -0.16 0.46
CA GLU A 168 13.40 -0.43 1.59
C GLU A 168 14.88 -0.57 1.17
N ARG A 169 15.24 -0.33 -0.10
CA ARG A 169 16.61 -0.57 -0.61
C ARG A 169 17.67 0.01 0.31
N PHE A 170 17.42 1.18 0.90
CA PHE A 170 18.21 1.74 1.99
C PHE A 170 17.35 2.73 2.80
N HIS A 171 16.50 2.27 3.72
CA HIS A 171 16.02 3.07 4.88
C HIS A 171 14.58 3.63 4.93
N GLY A 172 13.71 3.31 3.97
CA GLY A 172 12.30 3.70 4.08
C GLY A 172 11.61 3.11 5.32
N ALA A 173 11.12 3.98 6.21
CA ALA A 173 10.46 3.64 7.48
C ALA A 173 11.28 2.69 8.38
N ARG A 174 12.59 2.98 8.51
CA ARG A 174 13.48 2.34 9.50
C ARG A 174 12.78 2.19 10.86
N ASP A 175 12.94 1.03 11.45
CA ASP A 175 12.51 0.70 12.82
C ASP A 175 11.00 0.56 13.04
N GLN A 176 10.16 0.69 12.00
CA GLN A 176 8.74 0.34 12.09
C GLN A 176 8.50 -1.15 11.85
N SER A 177 7.63 -1.73 12.67
CA SER A 177 7.10 -3.06 12.41
C SER A 177 6.12 -3.04 11.24
N LEU A 178 5.95 -4.20 10.58
CA LEU A 178 4.95 -4.34 9.52
C LEU A 178 3.54 -4.00 10.01
N GLN A 179 3.24 -4.29 11.27
CA GLN A 179 1.97 -3.96 11.90
C GLN A 179 1.77 -2.44 11.96
N GLN A 180 2.78 -1.69 12.40
CA GLN A 180 2.71 -0.23 12.44
C GLN A 180 2.49 0.36 11.05
N LEU A 181 3.15 -0.19 10.02
CA LEU A 181 2.94 0.20 8.63
C LEU A 181 1.50 -0.06 8.15
N ILE A 182 0.94 -1.22 8.47
CA ILE A 182 -0.45 -1.56 8.14
C ILE A 182 -1.40 -0.60 8.84
N GLU A 183 -1.25 -0.42 10.16
CA GLU A 183 -2.08 0.50 10.95
C GLU A 183 -2.01 1.92 10.39
N GLN A 184 -0.82 2.37 10.00
CA GLN A 184 -0.64 3.70 9.40
C GLN A 184 -1.30 3.82 8.02
N ALA A 185 -1.19 2.79 7.18
CA ALA A 185 -1.89 2.75 5.89
C ALA A 185 -3.41 2.75 6.07
N ARG A 186 -3.94 1.99 7.03
CA ARG A 186 -5.35 2.02 7.44
C ARG A 186 -5.76 3.40 7.92
N ASN A 187 -4.89 4.04 8.71
CA ASN A 187 -5.16 5.35 9.27
C ASN A 187 -5.28 6.44 8.20
N TRP A 188 -4.53 6.30 7.11
CA TRP A 188 -4.65 7.21 5.98
C TRP A 188 -5.65 6.78 4.91
N GLY A 189 -6.09 5.51 4.94
CA GLY A 189 -6.93 4.94 3.88
C GLY A 189 -6.18 4.78 2.57
N VAL A 190 -4.87 4.51 2.63
CA VAL A 190 -4.00 4.41 1.46
C VAL A 190 -3.64 2.96 1.14
N GLY A 191 -3.37 2.70 -0.13
CA GLY A 191 -2.79 1.45 -0.58
C GLY A 191 -1.27 1.50 -0.41
N LEU A 192 -0.70 0.59 0.37
CA LEU A 192 0.72 0.58 0.70
C LEU A 192 1.44 -0.57 -0.02
N PHE A 193 2.50 -0.27 -0.76
CA PHE A 193 3.45 -1.23 -1.30
C PHE A 193 4.75 -1.15 -0.53
N VAL A 194 5.25 -2.27 -0.01
CA VAL A 194 6.55 -2.35 0.69
C VAL A 194 7.50 -3.22 -0.11
N CYS A 195 8.57 -2.64 -0.64
CA CYS A 195 9.58 -3.35 -1.42
C CYS A 195 10.70 -3.85 -0.51
N LYS A 196 10.74 -5.15 -0.23
CA LYS A 196 11.67 -5.76 0.74
C LYS A 196 12.72 -6.66 0.10
N GLN A 197 13.95 -6.60 0.59
CA GLN A 197 15.04 -7.48 0.13
C GLN A 197 15.07 -8.83 0.86
N GLY A 198 15.29 -9.91 0.10
CA GLY A 198 15.76 -11.21 0.59
C GLY A 198 15.32 -12.39 -0.29
N ASP A 199 15.71 -13.61 0.10
CA ASP A 199 15.48 -14.85 -0.64
C ASP A 199 14.01 -15.28 -0.57
N PRO A 200 13.40 -15.79 -1.67
CA PRO A 200 12.06 -16.38 -1.64
C PRO A 200 11.77 -17.27 -0.42
N ALA A 201 12.69 -18.15 0.02
CA ALA A 201 12.51 -19.06 1.15
C ALA A 201 12.56 -18.37 2.53
N ASP A 202 13.47 -17.40 2.72
CA ASP A 202 13.50 -16.55 3.92
C ASP A 202 12.24 -15.68 4.00
N MET A 203 11.76 -15.25 2.83
CA MET A 203 10.53 -14.47 2.66
C MET A 203 9.30 -15.33 2.96
N GLU A 204 9.22 -16.57 2.49
CA GLU A 204 8.16 -17.51 2.84
C GLU A 204 8.17 -17.88 4.33
N SER A 205 9.35 -18.03 4.94
CA SER A 205 9.47 -18.29 6.39
C SER A 205 9.03 -17.09 7.23
N GLY A 206 9.43 -15.87 6.86
CA GLY A 206 8.99 -14.65 7.54
C GLY A 206 7.50 -14.38 7.41
N LEU A 207 6.91 -14.74 6.27
CA LEU A 207 5.47 -14.67 6.01
C LEU A 207 4.71 -15.73 6.80
N THR A 208 5.21 -16.97 6.89
CA THR A 208 4.52 -18.08 7.59
C THR A 208 4.61 -18.00 9.11
N LYS A 209 5.70 -17.45 9.67
CA LYS A 209 5.93 -17.33 11.12
C LYS A 209 5.26 -16.12 11.81
N SER A 210 4.66 -15.18 11.09
CA SER A 210 3.98 -14.05 11.75
C SER A 210 2.62 -14.51 12.31
N GLU A 211 2.36 -14.46 13.61
CA GLU A 211 1.12 -15.03 14.21
C GLU A 211 -0.19 -14.28 13.85
N PHE A 212 -0.18 -13.41 12.84
CA PHE A 212 -1.24 -12.42 12.62
C PHE A 212 -2.21 -12.80 11.49
N PRO A 213 -3.53 -12.75 11.72
CA PRO A 213 -4.57 -13.15 10.76
C PRO A 213 -4.86 -12.14 9.63
N ASP A 214 -4.35 -10.89 9.73
CA ASP A 214 -4.65 -9.76 8.83
C ASP A 214 -3.52 -9.47 7.82
N ARG A 215 -3.01 -10.51 7.15
CA ARG A 215 -1.82 -10.36 6.29
C ARG A 215 -2.20 -9.65 4.98
N GLY A 216 -1.45 -8.60 4.64
CA GLY A 216 -1.48 -7.99 3.30
C GLY A 216 -1.13 -8.99 2.19
N ILE A 217 -1.39 -8.61 0.95
CA ILE A 217 -1.17 -9.47 -0.22
C ILE A 217 0.33 -9.53 -0.53
N THR A 218 0.91 -10.72 -0.65
CA THR A 218 2.35 -10.83 -0.94
C THR A 218 2.61 -11.14 -2.41
N LEU A 219 3.49 -10.36 -3.01
CA LEU A 219 4.02 -10.55 -4.35
C LEU A 219 5.53 -10.83 -4.27
N ILE A 220 5.94 -12.04 -4.62
CA ILE A 220 7.35 -12.40 -4.80
C ILE A 220 7.73 -12.12 -6.25
N VAL A 221 8.74 -11.28 -6.45
CA VAL A 221 9.25 -10.91 -7.78
C VAL A 221 10.50 -11.72 -8.07
N GLU A 222 10.34 -12.73 -8.91
CA GLU A 222 11.40 -13.62 -9.38
C GLU A 222 11.85 -13.14 -10.76
N GLY A 223 12.71 -12.12 -10.78
CA GLY A 223 13.34 -11.64 -12.01
C GLY A 223 14.84 -11.86 -11.98
N ARG A 224 15.41 -12.55 -12.98
CA ARG A 224 16.81 -12.30 -13.34
C ARG A 224 16.84 -10.89 -13.88
N GLY A 225 17.40 -9.95 -13.11
CA GLY A 225 17.42 -8.53 -13.42
C GLY A 225 17.92 -8.25 -14.82
N GLY A 226 17.01 -8.15 -15.78
CA GLY A 226 17.25 -7.48 -17.04
C GLY A 226 17.37 -6.01 -16.70
N PHE A 227 18.53 -5.42 -16.98
CA PHE A 227 18.70 -3.97 -16.86
C PHE A 227 17.61 -3.29 -17.69
N ILE A 228 16.76 -2.48 -17.04
CA ILE A 228 15.81 -1.63 -17.75
C ILE A 228 16.62 -0.56 -18.48
N ARG A 229 16.64 -0.62 -19.80
CA ARG A 229 17.25 0.40 -20.66
C ARG A 229 16.14 1.07 -21.48
N HIS A 230 16.24 2.37 -21.69
CA HIS A 230 15.34 3.08 -22.61
C HIS A 230 15.29 2.38 -23.98
N GLY A 231 14.08 2.17 -24.49
CA GLY A 231 13.83 1.51 -25.78
C GLY A 231 14.00 -0.01 -25.79
N LYS A 232 14.31 -0.66 -24.66
CA LYS A 232 14.35 -2.13 -24.54
C LYS A 232 13.28 -2.63 -23.58
N HIS A 233 12.63 -3.73 -23.95
CA HIS A 233 11.72 -4.46 -23.07
C HIS A 233 12.51 -5.18 -21.97
N ALA A 234 12.06 -5.06 -20.73
CA ALA A 234 12.47 -5.92 -19.63
C ALA A 234 11.24 -6.72 -19.18
N THR A 235 11.38 -8.05 -19.12
CA THR A 235 10.31 -8.95 -18.65
C THR A 235 10.55 -9.33 -17.21
N PHE A 236 9.52 -9.20 -16.39
CA PHE A 236 9.51 -9.52 -14.97
C PHE A 236 8.44 -10.56 -14.69
N THR A 237 8.77 -11.53 -13.85
CA THR A 237 7.81 -12.50 -13.34
C THR A 237 7.49 -12.13 -11.89
N ALA A 238 6.22 -11.94 -11.58
CA ALA A 238 5.72 -11.80 -10.23
C ALA A 238 4.81 -12.98 -9.90
N THR A 239 5.13 -13.67 -8.81
CA THR A 239 4.29 -14.69 -8.20
C THR A 239 3.59 -14.09 -7.00
N GLY A 240 2.27 -13.93 -7.09
CA GLY A 240 1.45 -13.50 -5.97
C GLY A 240 0.88 -14.69 -5.19
N PHE A 241 0.59 -14.45 -3.92
CA PHE A 241 0.03 -15.46 -3.02
C PHE A 241 -1.17 -14.90 -2.25
N GLU A 242 -2.28 -15.65 -2.25
CA GLU A 242 -3.48 -15.36 -1.45
C GLU A 242 -3.42 -16.12 -0.14
N GLN A 243 -4.07 -15.55 0.86
CA GLN A 243 -4.31 -16.24 2.12
C GLN A 243 -5.23 -17.44 1.88
N ALA A 244 -4.94 -18.57 2.54
CA ALA A 244 -5.88 -19.66 2.62
C ALA A 244 -7.07 -19.23 3.50
N GLU A 245 -8.31 -19.48 3.05
CA GLU A 245 -9.50 -19.21 3.86
C GLU A 245 -9.38 -19.93 5.20
N VAL A 246 -9.43 -19.18 6.30
CA VAL A 246 -9.32 -19.77 7.64
C VAL A 246 -10.65 -20.43 8.02
N SER A 247 -10.85 -21.67 7.57
CA SER A 247 -11.52 -22.74 8.31
C SER A 247 -11.37 -24.07 7.56
N GLY A 248 -10.35 -24.88 7.92
CA GLY A 248 -10.36 -26.32 7.61
C GLY A 248 -9.64 -26.85 6.36
N ALA A 249 -8.60 -26.16 5.85
CA ALA A 249 -7.71 -26.52 4.72
C ALA A 249 -8.27 -26.21 3.30
N PRO A 250 -7.47 -25.83 2.27
CA PRO A 250 -6.14 -26.33 1.86
C PRO A 250 -5.05 -25.24 1.73
N GLY A 251 -3.85 -25.62 1.29
CA GLY A 251 -2.63 -24.77 1.28
C GLY A 251 -2.72 -23.45 0.51
N ARG A 252 -1.71 -22.60 0.72
CA ARG A 252 -1.50 -21.28 0.10
C ARG A 252 -1.74 -21.34 -1.42
N ILE A 253 -2.63 -20.50 -1.95
CA ILE A 253 -2.90 -20.43 -3.39
C ILE A 253 -1.94 -19.39 -3.99
N SER A 254 -1.09 -19.83 -4.93
CA SER A 254 -0.19 -18.97 -5.68
C SER A 254 -0.71 -18.73 -7.10
N TRP A 255 -0.47 -17.54 -7.63
CA TRP A 255 -0.60 -17.25 -9.06
C TRP A 255 0.69 -16.63 -9.56
N THR A 256 1.09 -16.99 -10.78
CA THR A 256 2.28 -16.44 -11.41
C THR A 256 1.88 -15.65 -12.64
N GLY A 257 2.49 -14.47 -12.75
CA GLY A 257 2.23 -13.53 -13.82
C GLY A 257 3.50 -12.90 -14.35
N GLN A 258 3.63 -12.88 -15.67
CA GLN A 258 4.67 -12.17 -16.38
C GLN A 258 4.16 -10.84 -16.93
N PHE A 259 4.87 -9.77 -16.62
CA PHE A 259 4.64 -8.47 -17.22
C PHE A 259 5.92 -7.96 -17.85
N SER A 260 5.78 -7.38 -19.04
CA SER A 260 6.88 -6.75 -19.77
C SER A 260 6.76 -5.25 -19.63
N VAL A 261 7.83 -4.60 -19.19
CA VAL A 261 7.93 -3.15 -19.11
C VAL A 261 8.76 -2.68 -20.28
N THR A 262 8.16 -1.83 -21.10
CA THR A 262 8.87 -1.06 -22.12
C THR A 262 9.07 0.33 -21.57
N VAL A 263 10.31 0.79 -21.62
CA VAL A 263 10.61 2.16 -21.29
C VAL A 263 10.70 2.98 -22.57
N SER A 264 9.78 3.92 -22.78
CA SER A 264 9.86 4.93 -23.83
C SER A 264 10.58 6.18 -23.32
N ARG A 265 11.28 6.90 -24.20
CA ARG A 265 11.66 8.29 -23.91
C ARG A 265 10.41 9.18 -24.02
N PRO A 266 10.23 10.17 -23.14
CA PRO A 266 9.14 11.12 -23.31
C PRO A 266 9.33 11.89 -24.61
N SER A 267 8.28 11.96 -25.43
CA SER A 267 8.31 12.52 -26.79
C SER A 267 8.27 14.05 -26.84
N THR A 268 8.94 14.75 -25.91
CA THR A 268 8.89 16.23 -25.81
C THR A 268 10.25 16.92 -25.83
N LEU A 269 11.28 16.29 -26.40
CA LEU A 269 12.59 16.95 -26.66
C LEU A 269 13.11 16.76 -28.09
N GLU A 270 12.24 16.42 -29.03
CA GLU A 270 12.52 16.57 -30.47
C GLU A 270 11.73 17.77 -30.97
N ASN A 271 12.19 18.98 -30.63
CA ASN A 271 12.09 20.24 -31.38
C ASN A 271 12.36 21.44 -30.44
N THR A 272 13.65 21.67 -30.17
CA THR A 272 14.23 23.01 -29.94
C THR A 272 15.55 23.06 -30.67
#